data_AF-A0A7C7KSD3-F1
#
_entry.id   AF-A0A7C7KSD3-F1
#
_cell.length_a   1.000
_cell.length_b   1.000
_cell.length_c   1.000
_cell.angle_alpha   90.00
_cell.angle_beta   90.00
_cell.angle_gamma   90.00
#
_symmetry.space_group_name_H-M   'P 1'
#
loop_
_entity.id
_entity.type
_entity.pdbx_description
1 polymer ?
#
loop_
_entity_poly.entity_id
_entity_poly.type
_entity_poly.pdbx_seq_one_letter_code
_entity_poly.pdbx_strand_id
1 'polypeptide(L)' 'MKLILTEKPSVAVDIAKSLGRFDRKDGYLEAGDYTVTWAFGHLFEIDDSIVPERWELSTLPVFPEEFRY' A
#
# COMPACT_ATOMS: atom_id res chain seq x y z
N MET A 1 3.70 10.21 -18.34
CA MET A 1 3.93 9.02 -17.50
C MET A 1 2.90 9.01 -16.37
N LYS A 2 2.11 7.94 -16.25
CA LYS A 2 1.06 7.77 -15.24
C LYS A 2 1.38 6.54 -14.38
N LEU A 3 1.29 6.67 -13.06
CA LEU A 3 1.53 5.56 -12.13
C LEU A 3 0.20 4.90 -11.73
N ILE A 4 0.15 3.58 -11.75
CA ILE A 4 -0.92 2.76 -11.20
C ILE A 4 -0.32 1.90 -10.09
N LEU A 5 -0.78 2.10 -8.84
CA LEU A 5 -0.43 1.29 -7.68
C LEU A 5 -1.58 0.31 -7.40
N THR A 6 -1.27 -0.98 -7.29
CA THR A 6 -2.24 -2.04 -6.99
C THR A 6 -1.91 -2.76 -5.68
N GLU A 7 -2.84 -3.55 -5.14
CA GLU A 7 -2.64 -4.22 -3.84
C GLU A 7 -1.70 -5.45 -3.90
N LYS A 8 -1.53 -6.04 -5.08
CA LYS A 8 -0.81 -7.30 -5.28
C LYS A 8 -0.37 -7.49 -6.74
N PRO A 9 0.68 -8.30 -7.00
CA PRO A 9 1.23 -8.46 -8.34
C PRO A 9 0.23 -8.97 -9.39
N SER A 10 -0.74 -9.82 -9.01
CA SER A 10 -1.71 -10.37 -9.97
C SER A 10 -2.63 -9.30 -10.54
N VAL A 11 -3.05 -8.33 -9.74
CA VAL A 11 -3.89 -7.20 -10.18
C VAL A 11 -3.11 -6.29 -11.13
N ALA A 12 -1.85 -5.99 -10.82
CA ALA A 12 -0.98 -5.21 -11.71
C ALA A 12 -0.86 -5.85 -13.11
N VAL A 13 -0.68 -7.17 -13.16
CA VAL A 13 -0.56 -7.91 -14.42
C VAL A 13 -1.85 -7.85 -15.23
N ASP A 14 -3.02 -8.01 -14.60
CA ASP A 14 -4.31 -7.97 -15.31
C ASP A 14 -4.65 -6.57 -15.84
N ILE A 15 -4.26 -5.52 -15.11
CA ILE A 15 -4.35 -4.14 -15.59
C ILE A 15 -3.39 -3.92 -16.77
N ALA A 16 -2.13 -4.32 -16.64
CA ALA A 16 -1.13 -4.12 -17.70
C ALA A 16 -1.50 -4.85 -19.01
N LYS A 17 -2.06 -6.07 -18.93
CA LYS A 17 -2.62 -6.79 -20.08
C LYS A 17 -3.73 -6.01 -20.76
N SER A 18 -4.61 -5.37 -20.00
CA SER A 18 -5.72 -4.57 -20.52
C SER A 18 -5.24 -3.26 -21.18
N LEU A 19 -4.07 -2.76 -20.78
CA LEU A 19 -3.40 -1.60 -21.40
C LEU A 19 -2.62 -1.97 -22.67
N GLY A 20 -2.48 -3.26 -22.98
CA GLY A 20 -1.84 -3.77 -24.19
C GLY A 20 -0.53 -4.52 -23.93
N ARG A 21 0.50 -4.24 -24.74
CA ARG A 21 1.83 -4.83 -24.53
C ARG A 21 2.47 -4.16 -23.32
N PHE A 22 3.11 -4.95 -22.47
CA PHE A 22 3.85 -4.46 -21.34
C PHE A 22 5.20 -5.16 -21.20
N ASP A 23 6.18 -4.43 -20.67
CA ASP A 23 7.47 -4.96 -20.28
C ASP A 23 7.51 -5.17 -18.77
N ARG A 24 8.00 -6.33 -18.34
CA ARG A 24 8.15 -6.64 -16.92
C ARG A 24 9.51 -6.19 -16.42
N LYS A 25 9.52 -5.47 -15.30
CA LYS A 25 10.72 -5.00 -14.58
C LYS A 25 10.70 -5.55 -13.15
N ASP A 26 11.70 -5.21 -12.37
CA ASP A 26 11.75 -5.55 -10.95
C ASP A 26 10.80 -4.64 -10.15
N GLY A 27 9.71 -5.22 -9.62
CA GLY A 27 8.71 -4.50 -8.83
C GLY A 27 7.66 -3.70 -9.62
N TYR A 28 7.70 -3.67 -10.96
CA TYR A 28 6.69 -2.98 -11.77
C TYR A 28 6.61 -3.48 -13.22
N LEU A 29 5.61 -3.00 -13.95
CA LEU A 29 5.38 -3.22 -15.38
C LEU A 29 5.31 -1.88 -16.10
N GLU A 30 5.82 -1.80 -17.32
CA GLU A 30 5.69 -0.63 -18.19
C GLU A 30 4.74 -0.96 -19.34
N ALA A 31 3.65 -0.20 -19.50
CA ALA A 31 2.63 -0.42 -20.52
C ALA A 31 2.31 0.91 -21.23
N GLY A 32 3.01 1.21 -22.32
CA GLY A 32 2.92 2.50 -23.00
C GLY A 32 3.31 3.65 -22.06
N ASP A 33 2.39 4.60 -21.84
CA ASP A 33 2.59 5.75 -20.94
C ASP A 33 2.37 5.43 -19.44
N TYR A 34 2.09 4.18 -19.11
CA TYR A 34 1.77 3.72 -17.76
C TYR A 34 2.90 2.93 -17.12
N THR A 35 3.15 3.21 -15.85
CA THR A 35 3.92 2.37 -14.94
C THR A 35 2.94 1.72 -13.97
N VAL A 36 2.91 0.39 -13.91
CA VAL A 36 2.02 -0.37 -13.03
C VAL A 36 2.86 -1.12 -11.99
N THR A 37 2.71 -0.77 -10.72
CA THR A 37 3.39 -1.41 -9.60
C THR A 37 2.38 -1.95 -8.59
N TRP A 38 2.85 -2.62 -7.55
CA TRP A 38 2.01 -3.24 -6.54
C TRP A 38 2.62 -3.16 -5.15
N ALA A 39 1.75 -3.08 -4.16
CA ALA A 39 2.08 -3.40 -2.78
C ALA A 39 2.07 -4.93 -2.57
N PHE A 40 2.55 -5.35 -1.40
CA PHE A 40 2.35 -6.70 -0.88
C PHE A 40 1.54 -6.60 0.41
N GLY A 41 0.23 -6.37 0.27
CA GLY A 41 -0.62 -6.06 1.42
C GLY A 41 -0.39 -4.63 1.93
N HIS A 42 -0.41 -4.45 3.26
CA HIS A 42 -0.16 -3.15 3.88
C HIS A 42 1.33 -2.78 3.79
N LEU A 43 1.63 -1.59 3.26
CA LEU A 43 3.00 -1.06 3.20
C LEU A 43 3.45 -0.42 4.52
N PHE A 44 2.48 -0.04 5.33
CA PHE A 44 2.64 0.61 6.63
C PHE A 44 1.64 -0.01 7.59
N GLU A 45 2.00 -0.06 8.86
CA GLU A 45 1.15 -0.51 9.96
C GLU A 45 1.06 0.63 10.98
N ILE A 46 0.07 0.65 11.86
CA ILE A 46 -0.03 1.72 12.86
C ILE A 46 1.12 1.61 13.86
N ASP A 47 1.66 2.74 14.31
CA ASP A 47 2.67 2.76 15.37
C ASP A 47 2.05 2.29 16.69
N ASP A 48 2.48 1.11 17.18
CA ASP A 48 1.97 0.48 18.40
C ASP A 48 2.18 1.35 19.65
N SER A 49 3.09 2.34 19.63
CA SER A 49 3.28 3.30 20.73
C SER A 49 2.07 4.21 20.97
N ILE A 50 1.10 4.21 20.05
CA ILE A 50 -0.19 4.88 20.20
C ILE A 50 -1.00 4.32 21.37
N VAL A 51 -0.80 3.04 21.70
CA VAL A 51 -1.51 2.36 22.79
C VAL A 51 -0.68 2.50 24.07
N PRO A 52 -1.29 2.83 25.22
CA PRO A 52 -0.58 2.83 26.48
C PRO A 52 -0.03 1.42 26.77
N GLU A 53 1.21 1.34 27.25
CA GLU A 53 1.85 0.06 27.61
C GLU A 53 1.02 -0.75 28.63
N ARG A 54 0.22 -0.05 29.46
CA ARG A 54 -0.71 -0.65 30.41
C ARG A 54 -2.15 -0.25 30.10
N TRP A 55 -3.01 -1.26 30.05
CA TRP A 55 -4.44 -1.08 29.84
C TRP A 55 -5.15 -0.73 31.15
N GLU A 56 -5.82 0.42 31.17
CA GLU A 56 -6.65 0.90 32.28
C GLU A 56 -7.90 1.57 31.72
N LEU A 57 -9.03 1.51 32.44
CA LEU A 57 -10.26 2.17 31.96
C LEU A 57 -10.11 3.70 31.85
N SER A 58 -9.21 4.29 32.64
CA SER A 58 -8.86 5.71 32.63
C SER A 58 -8.10 6.16 31.38
N THR A 59 -7.43 5.24 30.67
CA THR A 59 -6.69 5.54 29.44
C THR A 59 -7.55 5.37 28.19
N LEU A 60 -8.84 5.06 28.36
CA LEU A 60 -9.80 4.92 27.28
C LEU A 60 -10.66 6.20 27.11
N PRO A 61 -11.01 6.56 25.86
CA PRO A 61 -10.57 5.92 24.62
C PRO A 61 -9.12 6.31 24.27
N VAL A 62 -8.38 5.38 23.66
CA VAL A 62 -7.10 5.70 23.03
C VAL A 62 -7.40 6.42 21.72
N PHE A 63 -7.14 7.73 21.70
CA PHE A 63 -7.39 8.57 20.53
C PHE A 63 -6.22 9.55 20.36
N PRO A 64 -5.28 9.28 19.43
CA PRO A 64 -4.11 10.15 19.25
C PRO A 64 -4.50 11.51 18.69
N GLU A 65 -3.70 12.54 18.98
CA GLU A 65 -3.79 13.80 18.25
C GLU A 65 -3.32 13.65 16.79
N GLU A 66 -2.36 12.75 16.55
CA GLU A 66 -1.82 12.43 15.23
C GLU A 66 -1.58 10.93 15.08
N PHE A 67 -2.06 10.33 13.99
CA PHE A 67 -1.76 8.94 13.66
C PHE A 67 -0.35 8.81 13.12
N ARG A 68 0.41 7.87 13.68
CA ARG A 68 1.74 7.46 13.20
C ARG A 68 1.67 6.06 12.62
N TYR A 69 2.57 5.78 11.68
CA TYR A 69 2.65 4.55 10.89
C TYR A 69 4.10 4.16 10.62
#